data_AF-A0ABD0N8M8-F1
#
_entry.id   AF-A0ABD0N8M8-F1
#
_cell.length_a   1.000
_cell.length_b   1.000
_cell.length_c   1.000
_cell.angle_alpha   90.00
_cell.angle_beta   90.00
_cell.angle_gamma   90.00
#
_symmetry.space_group_name_H-M   'P 1'
#
loop_
_entity.id
_entity.type
_entity.pdbx_description
1 polymer ?
#
loop_
_entity_poly.entity_id
_entity_poly.type
_entity_poly.pdbx_seq_one_letter_code
_entity_poly.pdbx_strand_id
1 'polypeptide(L)'
;MIPNPSTCTIGTGAPQGCVLSPLLFSLYTNDCTSKDPSVKLLKFADDTTVIGLIRDGDESAYRQEVEQLSLWCSQNNLELNTLKTVEMTVDFRRKPPALPPLTIMNSTVAAVDSFKFLGTNISQDLKWDIHIDSIVKKKPQQRLYFLHQLKKFNPPQALMTQFYSTVIESVLCSSITVWFGAASKSDIRRLQRTVRTAERIIGVHLPNLQDLYISRVKKWAGNIIKDPSHPGHNL
;
A
#
# COMPACT_ATOMS: atom_id res chain seq x y z
N MET A 1 -50.80 2.48 5.04
CA MET A 1 -49.98 1.77 6.03
C MET A 1 -48.60 1.61 5.44
N ILE A 2 -47.59 2.26 6.03
CA ILE A 2 -46.18 2.02 5.69
C ILE A 2 -45.83 0.66 6.30
N PRO A 3 -45.25 -0.31 5.55
CA PRO A 3 -44.86 -1.58 6.13
C PRO A 3 -43.87 -1.35 7.28
N ASN A 4 -44.08 -1.97 8.44
CA ASN A 4 -43.12 -1.95 9.52
C ASN A 4 -41.77 -2.49 9.01
N PRO A 5 -40.64 -1.83 9.31
CA PRO A 5 -39.33 -2.34 8.93
C PRO A 5 -39.12 -3.70 9.61
N SER A 6 -38.90 -4.74 8.81
CA SER A 6 -38.53 -6.06 9.29
C SER A 6 -37.10 -6.05 9.81
N THR A 7 -36.89 -6.36 11.08
CA THR A 7 -35.55 -6.53 11.67
C THR A 7 -34.90 -7.80 11.14
N CYS A 8 -33.75 -7.67 10.48
CA CYS A 8 -32.91 -8.79 10.08
C CYS A 8 -31.78 -8.95 11.10
N THR A 9 -31.74 -10.09 11.80
CA THR A 9 -30.65 -10.41 12.73
C THR A 9 -29.48 -10.97 11.96
N ILE A 10 -28.32 -10.31 12.06
CA ILE A 10 -27.06 -10.79 11.49
C ILE A 10 -26.34 -11.61 12.55
N GLY A 11 -26.14 -12.90 12.30
CA GLY A 11 -25.53 -13.84 13.25
C GLY A 11 -24.00 -13.84 13.25
N THR A 12 -23.36 -13.29 12.21
CA THR A 12 -21.91 -13.28 12.03
C THR A 12 -21.42 -12.00 11.35
N GLY A 13 -20.24 -11.53 11.76
CA GLY A 13 -19.62 -10.33 11.22
C GLY A 13 -20.02 -9.04 11.96
N ALA A 14 -19.25 -7.98 11.70
CA ALA A 14 -19.49 -6.66 12.25
C ALA A 14 -20.05 -5.73 11.15
N PRO A 15 -21.07 -4.89 11.43
CA PRO A 15 -21.69 -4.06 10.41
C PRO A 15 -20.68 -3.11 9.74
N GLN A 16 -20.71 -3.03 8.42
CA GLN A 16 -19.90 -2.03 7.70
C GLN A 16 -20.38 -0.62 8.07
N GLY A 17 -19.43 0.28 8.36
CA GLY A 17 -19.71 1.63 8.82
C GLY A 17 -19.91 1.77 10.33
N CYS A 18 -19.95 0.67 11.10
CA CYS A 18 -19.89 0.76 12.56
C CYS A 18 -18.46 1.11 13.01
N VAL A 19 -18.37 2.10 13.92
CA VAL A 19 -17.11 2.66 14.43
C VAL A 19 -16.25 1.59 15.12
N LEU A 20 -16.86 0.59 15.75
CA LEU A 20 -16.15 -0.47 16.47
C LEU A 20 -15.71 -1.63 15.57
N SER A 21 -16.30 -1.81 14.39
CA SER A 21 -16.00 -2.95 13.51
C SER A 21 -14.51 -3.11 13.20
N PRO A 22 -13.74 -2.04 12.86
CA PRO A 22 -12.31 -2.19 12.59
C PRO A 22 -11.51 -2.65 13.82
N LEU A 23 -11.82 -2.13 15.01
CA LEU A 23 -11.15 -2.52 16.24
C LEU A 23 -11.45 -3.99 16.59
N LEU A 24 -12.71 -4.38 16.50
CA LEU A 24 -13.14 -5.75 16.75
C LEU A 24 -12.46 -6.73 15.77
N PHE A 25 -12.32 -6.36 14.50
CA PHE A 25 -11.61 -7.19 13.52
C PHE A 25 -10.11 -7.31 13.83
N SER A 26 -9.47 -6.21 14.25
CA SER A 26 -8.06 -6.24 14.69
C SER A 26 -7.86 -7.12 15.92
N LEU A 27 -8.79 -7.07 16.89
CA LEU A 27 -8.75 -7.96 18.06
C LEU A 27 -9.00 -9.42 17.69
N TYR A 28 -9.97 -9.65 16.80
CA TYR A 28 -10.37 -10.97 16.31
C TYR A 28 -9.21 -11.71 15.64
N THR A 29 -8.38 -10.98 14.88
CA THR A 29 -7.25 -11.55 14.16
C THR A 29 -5.93 -11.40 14.90
N ASN A 30 -5.91 -10.90 16.14
CA ASN A 30 -4.69 -10.49 16.83
C ASN A 30 -3.71 -11.63 17.08
N ASP A 31 -4.22 -12.80 17.45
CA ASP A 31 -3.46 -14.03 17.73
C ASP A 31 -2.95 -14.75 16.47
N CYS A 32 -3.45 -14.39 15.28
CA CYS A 32 -2.87 -14.79 14.01
C CYS A 32 -1.47 -14.19 13.87
N THR A 33 -0.46 -14.97 14.22
CA THR A 33 0.94 -14.55 14.30
C THR A 33 1.84 -15.60 13.68
N SER A 34 2.98 -15.16 13.14
CA SER A 34 3.98 -16.07 12.56
C SER A 34 4.59 -16.94 13.63
N LYS A 35 4.65 -18.26 13.41
CA LYS A 35 5.33 -19.19 14.33
C LYS A 35 6.82 -19.27 14.04
N ASP A 36 7.22 -19.03 12.80
CA ASP A 36 8.62 -18.99 12.38
C ASP A 36 9.20 -17.57 12.50
N PRO A 37 10.34 -17.36 13.18
CA PRO A 37 10.96 -16.03 13.32
C PRO A 37 11.52 -15.47 12.00
N SER A 38 11.83 -16.33 11.04
CA SER A 38 12.32 -16.00 9.70
C SER A 38 11.21 -15.57 8.73
N VAL A 39 9.95 -15.83 9.10
CA VAL A 39 8.77 -15.40 8.34
C VAL A 39 8.12 -14.21 9.04
N LYS A 40 7.70 -13.21 8.25
CA LYS A 40 6.97 -12.04 8.73
C LYS A 40 5.54 -12.09 8.25
N LEU A 41 4.62 -11.96 9.18
CA LEU A 41 3.19 -11.83 8.92
C LEU A 41 2.79 -10.37 9.13
N LEU A 42 2.43 -9.69 8.05
CA LEU A 42 1.94 -8.31 8.08
C LEU A 42 0.43 -8.32 7.88
N LYS A 43 -0.31 -7.64 8.76
CA LYS A 43 -1.77 -7.56 8.70
C LYS A 43 -2.22 -6.10 8.59
N PHE A 44 -3.14 -5.82 7.67
CA PHE A 44 -3.82 -4.53 7.55
C PHE A 44 -5.29 -4.78 7.21
N ALA A 45 -6.16 -4.71 8.23
CA ALA A 45 -7.52 -5.22 8.11
C ALA A 45 -7.50 -6.65 7.54
N ASP A 46 -8.31 -6.93 6.53
CA ASP A 46 -8.39 -8.24 5.85
C ASP A 46 -7.17 -8.55 4.95
N ASP A 47 -6.39 -7.54 4.55
CA ASP A 47 -5.16 -7.76 3.79
C ASP A 47 -4.07 -8.35 4.69
N THR A 48 -3.66 -9.58 4.42
CA THR A 48 -2.54 -10.26 5.10
C THR A 48 -1.43 -10.59 4.12
N THR A 49 -0.18 -10.33 4.49
CA THR A 49 1.01 -10.61 3.68
C THR A 49 1.99 -11.46 4.47
N VAL A 50 2.36 -12.60 3.89
CA VAL A 50 3.39 -13.52 4.41
C VAL A 50 4.68 -13.25 3.64
N ILE A 51 5.76 -12.91 4.35
CA ILE A 51 7.08 -12.65 3.78
C ILE A 51 8.06 -13.64 4.38
N GLY A 52 8.54 -14.58 3.57
CA GLY A 52 9.57 -15.54 3.97
C GLY A 52 10.85 -15.35 3.18
N LEU A 53 11.98 -15.73 3.77
CA LEU A 53 13.28 -15.72 3.12
C LEU A 53 13.57 -17.09 2.52
N ILE A 54 13.85 -17.13 1.21
CA ILE A 54 14.29 -18.35 0.51
C ILE A 54 15.82 -18.40 0.57
N ARG A 55 16.39 -19.47 1.14
CA ARG A 55 17.84 -19.68 1.23
C ARG A 55 18.22 -20.98 0.56
N ASP A 56 19.19 -20.94 -0.35
CA ASP A 56 19.68 -22.14 -1.05
C ASP A 56 18.58 -22.96 -1.76
N GLY A 57 17.49 -22.27 -2.17
CA GLY A 57 16.32 -22.90 -2.78
C GLY A 57 15.32 -23.48 -1.78
N ASP A 58 15.60 -23.41 -0.49
CA ASP A 58 14.68 -23.80 0.58
C ASP A 58 13.69 -22.67 0.90
N GLU A 59 12.42 -22.96 0.65
CA GLU A 59 11.26 -22.10 0.95
C GLU A 59 10.33 -22.75 2.00
N SER A 60 10.77 -23.81 2.68
CA SER A 60 9.92 -24.63 3.55
C SER A 60 9.29 -23.83 4.67
N ALA A 61 10.03 -22.90 5.30
CA ALA A 61 9.51 -22.02 6.35
C ALA A 61 8.36 -21.14 5.83
N TYR A 62 8.51 -20.57 4.62
CA TYR A 62 7.46 -19.79 3.97
C TYR A 62 6.23 -20.65 3.66
N ARG A 63 6.42 -21.82 3.05
CA ARG A 63 5.33 -22.74 2.68
C ARG A 63 4.56 -23.22 3.92
N GLN A 64 5.28 -23.63 4.96
CA GLN A 64 4.69 -24.05 6.22
C GLN A 64 3.87 -22.92 6.85
N GLU A 65 4.35 -21.67 6.83
CA GLU A 65 3.60 -20.54 7.38
C GLU A 65 2.33 -20.25 6.56
N VAL A 66 2.36 -20.39 5.23
CA VAL A 66 1.15 -20.25 4.40
C VAL A 66 0.12 -21.33 4.71
N GLU A 67 0.55 -22.59 4.92
CA GLU A 67 -0.34 -23.67 5.34
C GLU A 67 -0.93 -23.42 6.73
N GLN A 68 -0.11 -22.97 7.69
CA GLN A 68 -0.57 -22.61 9.03
C GLN A 68 -1.57 -21.46 9.00
N LEU A 69 -1.34 -20.44 8.18
CA LEU A 69 -2.28 -19.34 7.98
C LEU A 69 -3.61 -19.85 7.42
N SER A 70 -3.58 -20.72 6.40
CA SER A 70 -4.79 -21.32 5.83
C SER A 70 -5.58 -22.12 6.86
N LEU A 71 -4.88 -22.91 7.69
CA LEU A 71 -5.51 -23.68 8.76
C LEU A 71 -6.11 -22.75 9.83
N TRP A 72 -5.37 -21.74 10.26
CA TRP A 72 -5.83 -20.77 11.25
C TRP A 72 -7.08 -20.03 10.75
N CYS A 73 -7.11 -19.60 9.49
CA CYS A 73 -8.29 -18.97 8.89
C CYS A 73 -9.50 -19.92 8.94
N SER A 74 -9.33 -21.18 8.53
CA SER A 74 -10.41 -22.17 8.58
C SER A 74 -10.92 -22.42 10.01
N GLN A 75 -10.03 -22.50 11.00
CA GLN A 75 -10.39 -22.67 12.42
C GLN A 75 -11.10 -21.44 13.00
N ASN A 76 -10.80 -20.26 12.48
CA ASN A 76 -11.39 -18.99 12.86
C ASN A 76 -12.47 -18.54 11.87
N ASN A 77 -13.17 -19.44 11.19
CA ASN A 77 -14.32 -19.10 10.32
C ASN A 77 -14.03 -17.97 9.30
N LEU A 78 -12.79 -17.89 8.83
CA LEU A 78 -12.34 -16.96 7.81
C LEU A 78 -12.03 -17.73 6.53
N GLU A 79 -12.47 -17.19 5.40
CA GLU A 79 -12.22 -17.77 4.08
C GLU A 79 -11.13 -16.98 3.37
N LEU A 80 -10.07 -17.68 2.95
CA LEU A 80 -9.03 -17.08 2.13
C LEU A 80 -9.49 -16.93 0.68
N ASN A 81 -9.44 -15.70 0.17
CA ASN A 81 -9.76 -15.43 -1.23
C ASN A 81 -8.55 -15.72 -2.14
N THR A 82 -8.37 -17.00 -2.49
CA THR A 82 -7.25 -17.46 -3.32
C THR A 82 -7.20 -16.81 -4.70
N LEU A 83 -8.33 -16.33 -5.24
CA LEU A 83 -8.40 -15.61 -6.51
C LEU A 83 -7.80 -14.21 -6.44
N LYS A 84 -7.81 -13.57 -5.26
CA LYS A 84 -7.19 -12.26 -5.02
C LYS A 84 -5.77 -12.38 -4.46
N THR A 85 -5.41 -13.54 -3.89
CA THR A 85 -4.06 -13.82 -3.43
C THR A 85 -3.12 -13.95 -4.62
N VAL A 86 -1.94 -13.34 -4.51
CA VAL A 86 -0.86 -13.43 -5.50
C VAL A 86 0.44 -13.74 -4.78
N GLU A 87 1.36 -14.40 -5.47
CA GLU A 87 2.71 -14.67 -5.01
C GLU A 87 3.69 -13.83 -5.84
N MET A 88 4.65 -13.18 -5.20
CA MET A 88 5.71 -12.44 -5.88
C MET A 88 7.04 -12.82 -5.24
N THR A 89 7.99 -13.27 -6.05
CA THR A 89 9.35 -13.59 -5.62
C THR A 89 10.28 -12.46 -5.99
N VAL A 90 11.09 -11.98 -5.04
CA VAL A 90 12.15 -10.99 -5.29
C VAL A 90 13.49 -11.72 -5.33
N ASP A 91 14.07 -11.87 -6.51
CA ASP A 91 15.36 -12.54 -6.71
C ASP A 91 16.22 -11.80 -7.75
N PHE A 92 17.40 -11.34 -7.33
CA PHE A 92 18.34 -10.58 -8.17
C PHE A 92 19.41 -11.46 -8.85
N ARG A 93 19.35 -12.78 -8.69
CA ARG A 93 20.25 -13.70 -9.39
C ARG A 93 19.97 -13.66 -10.89
N ARG A 94 21.03 -13.78 -11.70
CA ARG A 94 20.91 -13.82 -13.18
C ARG A 94 20.15 -15.05 -13.69
N LYS A 95 20.19 -16.14 -12.93
CA LYS A 95 19.50 -17.41 -13.21
C LYS A 95 18.83 -17.86 -11.91
N PRO A 96 17.65 -17.30 -11.60
CA PRO A 96 16.91 -17.75 -10.43
C PRO A 96 16.50 -19.22 -10.61
N PRO A 97 16.52 -20.03 -9.55
CA PRO A 97 15.95 -21.36 -9.60
C PRO A 97 14.45 -21.27 -9.88
N ALA A 98 13.92 -22.26 -10.61
CA ALA A 98 12.47 -22.38 -10.74
C ALA A 98 11.89 -22.81 -9.39
N LEU A 99 10.98 -21.99 -8.86
CA LEU A 99 10.23 -22.33 -7.66
C LEU A 99 8.95 -23.07 -8.06
N PRO A 100 8.49 -24.05 -7.26
CA PRO A 100 7.22 -24.71 -7.52
C PRO A 100 6.05 -23.72 -7.35
N PRO A 101 4.92 -23.90 -8.04
CA PRO A 101 3.75 -23.05 -7.85
C PRO A 101 3.20 -23.16 -6.43
N LEU A 102 2.86 -22.03 -5.81
CA LEU A 102 2.12 -22.02 -4.55
C LEU A 102 0.71 -22.56 -4.73
N THR A 103 0.28 -23.44 -3.82
CA THR A 103 -1.11 -23.89 -3.75
C THR A 103 -1.67 -23.61 -2.36
N ILE A 104 -2.89 -23.06 -2.31
CA ILE A 104 -3.65 -22.82 -1.08
C ILE A 104 -5.02 -23.47 -1.25
N MET A 105 -5.40 -24.38 -0.35
CA MET A 105 -6.68 -25.11 -0.42
C MET A 105 -6.96 -25.72 -1.81
N ASN A 106 -5.96 -26.38 -2.40
CA ASN A 106 -5.98 -26.96 -3.75
C ASN A 106 -6.13 -25.96 -4.92
N SER A 107 -6.05 -24.66 -4.66
CA SER A 107 -6.05 -23.61 -5.68
C SER A 107 -4.63 -23.08 -5.91
N THR A 108 -4.18 -23.06 -7.16
CA THR A 108 -2.88 -22.45 -7.51
C THR A 108 -2.96 -20.93 -7.39
N VAL A 109 -2.04 -20.34 -6.63
CA VAL A 109 -1.91 -18.88 -6.49
C VAL A 109 -1.16 -18.33 -7.70
N ALA A 110 -1.62 -17.19 -8.21
CA ALA A 110 -0.98 -16.56 -9.36
C ALA A 110 0.37 -15.95 -8.96
N ALA A 111 1.44 -16.39 -9.62
CA ALA A 111 2.73 -15.71 -9.56
C ALA A 111 2.69 -14.43 -10.40
N VAL A 112 3.15 -13.31 -9.84
CA VAL A 112 3.10 -11.99 -10.49
C VAL A 112 4.43 -11.26 -10.38
N ASP A 113 4.73 -10.45 -11.40
CA ASP A 113 5.93 -9.61 -11.42
C ASP A 113 5.75 -8.29 -10.64
N SER A 114 4.50 -7.89 -10.42
CA SER A 114 4.17 -6.71 -9.64
C SER A 114 2.75 -6.83 -9.07
N PHE A 115 2.53 -6.20 -7.92
CA PHE A 115 1.20 -6.09 -7.34
C PHE A 115 1.04 -4.80 -6.54
N LYS A 116 -0.20 -4.45 -6.23
CA LYS A 116 -0.53 -3.23 -5.48
C LYS A 116 -0.72 -3.55 -4.00
N PHE A 117 0.26 -3.15 -3.19
CA PHE A 117 0.24 -3.28 -1.74
C PHE A 117 -0.14 -1.95 -1.08
N LEU A 118 -1.27 -1.89 -0.36
CA LEU A 118 -1.74 -0.72 0.39
C LEU A 118 -1.69 0.61 -0.40
N GLY A 119 -2.04 0.56 -1.69
CA GLY A 119 -2.03 1.75 -2.56
C GLY A 119 -0.76 1.94 -3.40
N THR A 120 0.31 1.20 -3.13
CA THR A 120 1.63 1.34 -3.77
C THR A 120 1.92 0.11 -4.63
N ASN A 121 2.36 0.30 -5.87
CA ASN A 121 2.77 -0.84 -6.70
C ASN A 121 4.20 -1.24 -6.36
N ILE A 122 4.40 -2.51 -6.04
CA ILE A 122 5.71 -3.11 -5.77
C ILE A 122 5.99 -4.09 -6.91
N SER A 123 7.19 -4.01 -7.48
CA SER A 123 7.66 -4.88 -8.55
C SER A 123 8.74 -5.83 -8.01
N GLN A 124 8.86 -7.02 -8.59
CA GLN A 124 9.86 -8.02 -8.20
C GLN A 124 11.31 -7.53 -8.35
N ASP A 125 11.56 -6.58 -9.25
CA ASP A 125 12.87 -5.97 -9.46
C ASP A 125 13.11 -4.72 -8.58
N LEU A 126 12.15 -4.42 -7.69
CA LEU A 126 12.09 -3.26 -6.82
C LEU A 126 12.25 -1.91 -7.55
N LYS A 127 11.95 -1.88 -8.86
CA LYS A 127 11.79 -0.62 -9.59
C LYS A 127 10.40 -0.04 -9.37
N TRP A 128 10.34 1.28 -9.42
CA TRP A 128 9.15 2.05 -9.09
C TRP A 128 8.48 2.70 -10.29
N ASP A 129 8.89 2.37 -11.51
CA ASP A 129 8.35 2.93 -12.75
C ASP A 129 6.85 2.62 -12.91
N ILE A 130 6.40 1.40 -12.59
CA ILE A 130 4.98 1.02 -12.61
C ILE A 130 4.18 1.89 -11.63
N HIS A 131 4.69 2.04 -10.40
CA HIS A 131 4.04 2.88 -9.40
C HIS A 131 3.99 4.34 -9.84
N ILE A 132 5.12 4.88 -10.29
CA ILE A 132 5.26 6.26 -10.74
C ILE A 132 4.34 6.53 -11.92
N ASP A 133 4.30 5.63 -12.90
CA ASP A 133 3.38 5.67 -14.05
C ASP A 133 1.93 5.80 -13.61
N SER A 134 1.52 5.01 -12.61
CA SER A 134 0.16 5.04 -12.06
C SER A 134 -0.19 6.39 -11.42
N ILE A 135 0.81 7.08 -10.84
CA ILE A 135 0.64 8.37 -10.17
C ILE A 135 1.01 9.57 -11.05
N VAL A 136 1.55 9.43 -12.27
CA VAL A 136 1.82 10.57 -13.18
C VAL A 136 0.95 10.59 -14.43
N LYS A 137 0.41 9.45 -14.90
CA LYS A 137 -0.35 9.38 -16.15
C LYS A 137 -1.77 9.92 -15.97
N LYS A 138 -2.72 9.09 -15.50
CA LYS A 138 -4.16 9.46 -15.53
C LYS A 138 -4.61 10.34 -14.38
N LYS A 139 -4.24 10.00 -13.13
CA LYS A 139 -4.82 10.64 -11.94
C LYS A 139 -4.44 12.12 -11.79
N PRO A 140 -3.18 12.55 -11.94
CA PRO A 140 -2.87 13.97 -11.79
C PRO A 140 -3.33 14.80 -12.98
N GLN A 141 -3.39 14.25 -14.19
CA GLN A 141 -3.90 15.00 -15.34
C GLN A 141 -5.37 15.39 -15.13
N GLN A 142 -6.19 14.46 -14.64
CA GLN A 142 -7.57 14.74 -14.25
C GLN A 142 -7.66 15.79 -13.13
N ARG A 143 -6.77 15.70 -12.14
CA ARG A 143 -6.75 16.65 -11.00
C ARG A 143 -6.23 18.03 -11.39
N LEU A 144 -5.27 18.10 -12.30
CA LEU A 144 -4.78 19.34 -12.91
C LEU A 144 -5.86 20.00 -13.75
N TYR A 145 -6.70 19.23 -14.44
CA TYR A 145 -7.87 19.76 -15.12
C TYR A 145 -8.83 20.43 -14.13
N PHE A 146 -9.12 19.80 -12.99
CA PHE A 146 -9.95 20.44 -11.95
C PHE A 146 -9.31 21.70 -11.39
N LEU A 147 -7.99 21.70 -11.15
CA LEU A 147 -7.26 22.90 -10.75
C LEU A 147 -7.40 24.01 -11.80
N HIS A 148 -7.32 23.67 -13.08
CA HIS A 148 -7.49 24.63 -14.17
C HIS A 148 -8.93 25.17 -14.27
N GLN A 149 -9.95 24.32 -14.07
CA GLN A 149 -11.34 24.79 -14.00
C GLN A 149 -11.56 25.70 -12.80
N LEU A 150 -11.01 25.35 -11.64
CA LEU A 150 -11.10 26.15 -10.43
C LEU A 150 -10.48 27.54 -10.63
N LYS A 151 -9.35 27.63 -11.36
CA LYS A 151 -8.71 28.91 -11.68
C LYS A 151 -9.62 29.88 -12.45
N LYS A 152 -10.57 29.37 -13.25
CA LYS A 152 -11.51 30.22 -14.03
C LYS A 152 -12.44 31.05 -13.15
N PHE A 153 -12.70 30.60 -11.93
CA PHE A 153 -13.49 31.35 -10.94
C PHE A 153 -12.66 32.42 -10.20
N ASN A 154 -11.39 32.57 -10.58
CA ASN A 154 -10.43 33.51 -10.00
C ASN A 154 -10.36 33.48 -8.45
N PRO A 155 -10.28 32.30 -7.81
CA PRO A 155 -10.21 32.22 -6.35
C PRO A 155 -8.86 32.75 -5.84
N PRO A 156 -8.78 33.09 -4.53
CA PRO A 156 -7.53 33.46 -3.90
C PRO A 156 -6.44 32.40 -4.09
N GLN A 157 -5.20 32.86 -4.27
CA GLN A 157 -4.04 31.99 -4.47
C GLN A 157 -3.85 30.98 -3.33
N ALA A 158 -4.15 31.37 -2.10
CA ALA A 158 -4.11 30.48 -0.94
C ALA A 158 -5.04 29.26 -1.09
N LEU A 159 -6.26 29.48 -1.60
CA LEU A 159 -7.23 28.41 -1.84
C LEU A 159 -6.74 27.48 -2.95
N MET A 160 -6.15 28.04 -4.00
CA MET A 160 -5.56 27.26 -5.09
C MET A 160 -4.40 26.37 -4.62
N THR A 161 -3.51 26.91 -3.78
CA THR A 161 -2.42 26.15 -3.15
C THR A 161 -2.97 25.06 -2.24
N GLN A 162 -3.99 25.35 -1.44
CA GLN A 162 -4.63 24.35 -0.58
C GLN A 162 -5.28 23.23 -1.41
N PHE A 163 -5.96 23.57 -2.50
CA PHE A 163 -6.50 22.57 -3.43
C PHE A 163 -5.39 21.70 -4.01
N TYR A 164 -4.28 22.30 -4.45
CA TYR A 164 -3.12 21.54 -4.93
C TYR A 164 -2.59 20.57 -3.85
N SER A 165 -2.34 21.05 -2.64
CA SER A 165 -1.77 20.22 -1.56
C SER A 165 -2.70 19.05 -1.19
N THR A 166 -4.01 19.30 -1.14
CA THR A 166 -5.01 18.29 -0.72
C THR A 166 -5.38 17.32 -1.83
N VAL A 167 -5.39 17.75 -3.09
CA VAL A 167 -5.89 16.94 -4.21
C VAL A 167 -4.74 16.36 -5.03
N ILE A 168 -3.69 17.12 -5.35
CA ILE A 168 -2.63 16.69 -6.27
C ILE A 168 -1.41 16.20 -5.50
N GLU A 169 -0.87 17.02 -4.59
CA GLU A 169 0.32 16.67 -3.80
C GLU A 169 0.07 15.44 -2.92
N SER A 170 -1.12 15.31 -2.33
CA SER A 170 -1.50 14.14 -1.53
C SER A 170 -1.33 12.82 -2.28
N VAL A 171 -1.65 12.80 -3.59
CA VAL A 171 -1.47 11.63 -4.45
C VAL A 171 0.00 11.46 -4.83
N LEU A 172 0.67 12.54 -5.25
CA LEU A 172 2.08 12.49 -5.63
C LEU A 172 3.00 12.09 -4.47
N CYS A 173 2.61 12.40 -3.24
CA CYS A 173 3.40 12.13 -2.05
C CYS A 173 2.87 10.95 -1.22
N SER A 174 1.87 10.22 -1.70
CA SER A 174 1.39 9.00 -1.06
C SER A 174 2.52 7.98 -0.99
N SER A 175 2.84 7.51 0.22
CA SER A 175 3.95 6.58 0.51
C SER A 175 5.32 7.03 -0.04
N ILE A 176 5.55 8.34 -0.23
CA ILE A 176 6.75 8.88 -0.88
C ILE A 176 8.06 8.47 -0.20
N THR A 177 8.03 8.19 1.10
CA THR A 177 9.19 7.72 1.87
C THR A 177 9.67 6.32 1.44
N VAL A 178 8.82 5.54 0.78
CA VAL A 178 9.11 4.16 0.35
C VAL A 178 9.80 4.15 -1.02
N TRP A 179 9.26 4.87 -2.00
CA TRP A 179 9.63 4.69 -3.40
C TRP A 179 10.48 5.81 -3.99
N PHE A 180 10.42 7.03 -3.43
CA PHE A 180 11.03 8.21 -4.07
C PHE A 180 12.56 8.16 -4.05
N GLY A 181 13.16 7.63 -2.98
CA GLY A 181 14.61 7.48 -2.86
C GLY A 181 15.23 6.53 -3.90
N ALA A 182 14.43 5.59 -4.42
CA ALA A 182 14.85 4.64 -5.44
C ALA A 182 14.32 4.99 -6.86
N ALA A 183 13.66 6.15 -7.02
CA ALA A 183 13.15 6.60 -8.30
C ALA A 183 14.29 7.05 -9.24
N SER A 184 14.14 6.78 -10.54
CA SER A 184 15.12 7.21 -11.54
C SER A 184 15.12 8.73 -11.71
N LYS A 185 16.24 9.31 -12.20
CA LYS A 185 16.30 10.73 -12.56
C LYS A 185 15.26 11.11 -13.63
N SER A 186 14.92 10.20 -14.54
CA SER A 186 13.82 10.39 -15.49
C SER A 186 12.48 10.51 -14.79
N ASP A 187 12.20 9.63 -13.82
CA ASP A 187 10.93 9.61 -13.10
C ASP A 187 10.75 10.82 -12.19
N ILE A 188 11.80 11.23 -11.48
CA ILE A 188 11.79 12.46 -10.69
C ILE A 188 11.48 13.67 -11.59
N ARG A 189 12.09 13.74 -12.79
CA ARG A 189 11.77 14.79 -13.76
C ARG A 189 10.31 14.74 -14.22
N ARG A 190 9.75 13.56 -14.44
CA ARG A 190 8.34 13.39 -14.83
C ARG A 190 7.39 13.85 -13.72
N LEU A 191 7.65 13.47 -12.48
CA LEU A 191 6.88 13.91 -11.31
C LEU A 191 6.93 15.43 -11.14
N GLN A 192 8.11 16.04 -11.27
CA GLN A 192 8.28 17.49 -11.14
C GLN A 192 7.55 18.29 -12.23
N ARG A 193 7.30 17.71 -13.41
CA ARG A 193 6.49 18.37 -14.47
C ARG A 193 5.04 18.61 -14.00
N THR A 194 4.48 17.70 -13.22
CA THR A 194 3.13 17.86 -12.64
C THR A 194 3.11 19.05 -11.69
N VAL A 195 4.09 19.14 -10.78
CA VAL A 195 4.25 20.26 -9.85
C VAL A 195 4.41 21.57 -10.60
N ARG A 196 5.33 21.64 -11.57
CA ARG A 196 5.55 22.85 -12.40
C ARG A 196 4.33 23.29 -13.18
N THR A 197 3.48 22.34 -13.58
CA THR A 197 2.22 22.67 -14.26
C THR A 197 1.23 23.29 -13.30
N ALA A 198 1.12 22.77 -12.08
CA ALA A 198 0.33 23.39 -11.03
C ALA A 198 0.87 24.79 -10.66
N GLU A 199 2.19 24.96 -10.50
CA GLU A 199 2.82 26.26 -10.24
C GLU A 199 2.41 27.32 -11.27
N ARG A 200 2.45 26.96 -12.57
CA ARG A 200 2.04 27.86 -13.66
C ARG A 200 0.55 28.22 -13.61
N ILE A 201 -0.32 27.27 -13.26
CA ILE A 201 -1.77 27.53 -13.16
C ILE A 201 -2.08 28.45 -11.98
N ILE A 202 -1.40 28.25 -10.86
CA ILE A 202 -1.65 28.96 -9.61
C ILE A 202 -0.98 30.35 -9.61
N GLY A 203 0.22 30.46 -10.20
CA GLY A 203 1.06 31.66 -10.17
C GLY A 203 1.93 31.75 -8.91
N VAL A 204 2.26 30.62 -8.28
CA VAL A 204 3.08 30.55 -7.05
C VAL A 204 4.13 29.46 -7.16
N HIS A 205 5.26 29.65 -6.48
CA HIS A 205 6.20 28.57 -6.26
C HIS A 205 5.61 27.53 -5.29
N LEU A 206 5.67 26.26 -5.67
CA LEU A 206 5.24 25.13 -4.86
C LEU A 206 6.47 24.34 -4.38
N PRO A 207 6.40 23.70 -3.20
CA PRO A 207 7.49 22.88 -2.70
C PRO A 207 7.89 21.81 -3.71
N ASN A 208 9.20 21.63 -3.91
CA ASN A 208 9.68 20.55 -4.76
C ASN A 208 9.48 19.20 -4.04
N LEU A 209 9.35 18.13 -4.82
CA LEU A 209 9.09 16.80 -4.25
C LEU A 209 10.28 16.24 -3.46
N GLN A 210 11.50 16.68 -3.77
CA GLN A 210 12.71 16.27 -3.06
C GLN A 210 12.70 16.77 -1.61
N ASP A 211 12.34 18.03 -1.39
CA ASP A 211 12.27 18.67 -0.08
C ASP A 211 11.14 18.04 0.74
N LEU A 212 9.99 17.77 0.11
CA LEU A 212 8.88 17.06 0.74
C LEU A 212 9.28 15.63 1.13
N TYR A 213 10.00 14.92 0.27
CA TYR A 213 10.55 13.60 0.57
C TYR A 213 11.52 13.66 1.76
N ILE A 214 12.53 14.53 1.72
CA ILE A 214 13.52 14.69 2.81
C ILE A 214 12.84 15.03 4.13
N SER A 215 11.90 15.98 4.10
CA SER A 215 11.14 16.39 5.29
C SER A 215 10.34 15.21 5.89
N ARG A 216 9.65 14.43 5.05
CA ARG A 216 8.86 13.28 5.50
C ARG A 216 9.73 12.14 6.01
N VAL A 217 10.87 11.85 5.37
CA VAL A 217 11.83 10.85 5.85
C VAL A 217 12.39 11.25 7.21
N LYS A 218 12.82 12.51 7.38
CA LYS A 218 13.31 13.01 8.68
C LYS A 218 12.26 12.89 9.76
N LYS A 219 11.02 13.28 9.48
CA LYS A 219 9.90 13.17 10.42
C LYS A 219 9.63 11.70 10.79
N TRP A 220 9.60 10.82 9.79
CA TRP A 220 9.37 9.39 9.99
C TRP A 220 10.49 8.75 10.85
N ALA A 221 11.76 8.97 10.50
CA ALA A 221 12.90 8.49 11.28
C ALA A 221 12.87 9.05 12.71
N GLY A 222 12.54 10.34 12.88
CA GLY A 222 12.38 10.96 14.18
C GLY A 222 11.26 10.34 15.02
N ASN A 223 10.17 9.87 14.40
CA ASN A 223 9.11 9.16 15.11
C ASN A 223 9.56 7.77 15.57
N ILE A 224 10.32 7.05 14.75
CA ILE A 224 10.89 5.73 15.10
C ILE A 224 11.83 5.85 16.29
N ILE A 225 12.74 6.84 16.26
CA ILE A 225 13.70 7.07 17.35
C ILE A 225 13.00 7.47 18.66
N LYS A 226 11.83 8.12 18.59
CA LYS A 226 11.07 8.54 19.77
C LYS A 226 10.18 7.45 20.36
N ASP A 227 9.96 6.35 19.65
CA ASP A 227 9.07 5.27 20.05
C ASP A 227 9.87 3.98 20.33
N PRO A 228 10.18 3.68 21.60
CA PRO A 228 10.89 2.46 21.98
C PRO A 228 10.17 1.17 21.61
N SER A 229 8.85 1.23 21.37
CA SER A 229 8.05 0.06 20.97
C SER A 229 8.08 -0.19 19.46
N HIS A 230 8.58 0.77 18.67
CA HIS A 230 8.63 0.64 17.22
C HIS A 230 9.65 -0.45 16.82
N PRO A 231 9.30 -1.39 15.91
CA PRO A 231 10.19 -2.49 15.52
C PRO A 231 11.56 -2.05 14.98
N GLY A 232 11.62 -0.84 14.42
CA GLY A 232 12.84 -0.22 13.89
C GLY A 232 13.59 0.69 14.85
N HIS A 233 13.23 0.77 16.13
CA HIS A 233 13.84 1.71 17.09
C HIS A 233 15.35 1.47 17.29
N ASN A 234 15.78 0.21 17.25
CA ASN A 234 17.15 -0.21 17.52
C ASN A 234 17.97 -0.49 16.23
N LEU A 235 17.45 -0.08 15.06
CA LEU A 235 18.13 -0.26 13.77
C LEU A 235 19.17 0.83 13.49
#